data_AF-A0A7J8DRD1-F1
#
_entry.id   AF-A0A7J8DRD1-F1
#
_cell.length_a   1.000
_cell.length_b   1.000
_cell.length_c   1.000
_cell.angle_alpha   90.00
_cell.angle_beta   90.00
_cell.angle_gamma   90.00
#
_symmetry.space_group_name_H-M   'P 1'
#
loop_
_entity.id
_entity.type
_entity.pdbx_description
1 polymer ?
#
loop_
_entity_poly.entity_id
_entity_poly.type
_entity_poly.pdbx_seq_one_letter_code
_entity_poly.pdbx_strand_id
1 'polypeptide(L)'
;MILYLQKEEYQPGKALSEAELKNAISIHHALATRANDYSKRPHVFYLRTADWRVFLFQAPSLEQMQSWITRINVVAAMFSAPPFPAAVSSQKKFSRPLLPSAATRLSQEEQVRTHEAKLKAMKSELREHRAALLGKKARGKEAEEQRQKEAYLEFEKSRYGTYAALLRVKLKAGSEELDTVEAALAQAGSREDGVPSPHSSPSLQPNISSQPRAQCHGSEPQAGAGSGRRKP
;
A
#
# COMPACT_ATOMS: atom_id res chain seq x y z
N MET A 1 17.13 -9.90 -2.03
CA MET A 1 16.23 -9.73 -0.87
C MET A 1 15.54 -11.05 -0.59
N ILE A 2 15.49 -11.47 0.67
CA ILE A 2 15.04 -12.81 1.06
C ILE A 2 14.14 -12.69 2.29
N LEU A 3 13.03 -13.42 2.29
CA LEU A 3 12.18 -13.66 3.45
C LEU A 3 12.60 -14.98 4.09
N TYR A 4 13.10 -14.92 5.32
CA TYR A 4 13.43 -16.11 6.10
C TYR A 4 12.23 -16.50 6.97
N LEU A 5 11.86 -17.79 6.94
CA LEU A 5 10.75 -18.34 7.71
C LEU A 5 11.31 -19.10 8.90
N GLN A 6 11.24 -18.48 10.08
CA GLN A 6 11.75 -19.05 11.34
C GLN A 6 10.62 -19.69 12.13
N LYS A 7 10.91 -20.80 12.82
CA LYS A 7 9.94 -21.46 13.72
C LYS A 7 9.88 -20.79 15.08
N GLU A 8 11.01 -20.26 15.53
CA GLU A 8 11.16 -19.55 16.80
C GLU A 8 11.18 -18.05 16.55
N GLU A 9 11.04 -17.28 17.63
CA GLU A 9 11.18 -15.83 17.57
C GLU A 9 12.58 -15.43 17.10
N TYR A 10 12.65 -14.37 16.30
CA TYR A 10 13.91 -13.88 15.76
C TYR A 10 14.84 -13.41 16.87
N GLN A 11 16.03 -14.01 16.94
CA GLN A 11 17.09 -13.60 17.86
C GLN A 11 18.27 -13.02 17.07
N PRO A 12 18.62 -11.74 17.28
CA PRO A 12 19.78 -11.12 16.63
C PRO A 12 21.06 -11.92 16.90
N GLY A 13 21.85 -12.17 15.85
CA GLY A 13 23.13 -12.89 15.96
C GLY A 13 23.01 -14.42 15.95
N LYS A 14 21.80 -14.99 16.03
CA LYS A 14 21.60 -16.43 15.82
C LYS A 14 21.80 -16.78 14.35
N ALA A 15 22.67 -17.75 14.08
CA ALA A 15 22.85 -18.26 12.73
C ALA A 15 21.56 -18.94 12.23
N LEU A 16 21.24 -18.73 10.95
CA LEU A 16 20.13 -19.44 10.31
C LEU A 16 20.46 -20.92 10.20
N SER A 17 19.52 -21.76 10.61
CA SER A 17 19.58 -23.20 10.39
C SER A 17 19.51 -23.55 8.90
N GLU A 18 20.02 -24.73 8.53
CA GLU A 18 19.94 -25.23 7.14
C GLU A 18 18.48 -25.31 6.64
N ALA A 19 17.55 -25.68 7.53
CA ALA A 19 16.13 -25.72 7.21
C ALA A 19 15.55 -24.32 6.90
N GLU A 20 15.95 -23.29 7.64
CA GLU A 20 15.52 -21.90 7.40
C GLU A 20 16.09 -21.36 6.08
N LEU A 21 17.34 -21.69 5.76
CA LEU A 21 17.95 -21.35 4.48
C LEU A 21 17.26 -22.05 3.31
N LYS A 22 16.92 -23.34 3.45
CA LYS A 22 16.22 -24.12 2.43
C LYS A 22 14.80 -23.62 2.16
N ASN A 23 14.12 -23.12 3.20
CA ASN A 23 12.76 -22.59 3.10
C ASN A 23 12.71 -21.09 2.80
N ALA A 24 13.87 -20.45 2.62
CA ALA A 24 13.94 -19.03 2.37
C ALA A 24 13.29 -18.66 1.02
N ILE A 25 12.52 -17.58 1.03
CA ILE A 25 11.78 -17.12 -0.15
C ILE A 25 12.47 -15.88 -0.69
N SER A 26 13.00 -15.96 -1.90
CA SER A 26 13.55 -14.77 -2.56
C SER A 26 12.42 -13.85 -3.02
N ILE A 27 12.45 -12.59 -2.56
CA ILE A 27 11.40 -11.60 -2.84
C ILE A 27 11.80 -10.58 -3.92
N HIS A 28 12.93 -10.81 -4.62
CA HIS A 28 13.20 -10.08 -5.86
C HIS A 28 12.02 -10.23 -6.79
N HIS A 29 11.60 -9.11 -7.40
CA HIS A 29 10.52 -9.11 -8.38
C HIS A 29 9.16 -9.64 -7.88
N ALA A 30 8.99 -9.81 -6.57
CA ALA A 30 7.77 -10.36 -6.00
C ALA A 30 6.66 -9.32 -5.86
N LEU A 31 5.41 -9.77 -5.93
CA LEU A 31 4.25 -8.93 -5.67
C LEU A 31 3.39 -9.57 -4.58
N ALA A 32 3.17 -8.82 -3.50
CA ALA A 32 2.22 -9.16 -2.46
C ALA A 32 0.88 -8.47 -2.72
N THR A 33 -0.23 -9.20 -2.64
CA THR A 33 -1.59 -8.66 -2.81
C THR A 33 -2.56 -9.34 -1.86
N ARG A 34 -3.60 -8.63 -1.42
CA ARG A 34 -4.70 -9.24 -0.64
C ARG A 34 -5.35 -10.39 -1.41
N ALA A 35 -5.65 -11.49 -0.73
CA ALA A 35 -6.34 -12.64 -1.31
C ALA A 35 -7.86 -12.45 -1.24
N ASN A 36 -8.41 -11.59 -2.10
CA ASN A 36 -9.83 -11.23 -2.08
C ASN A 36 -10.78 -12.39 -2.43
N ASP A 37 -10.27 -13.39 -3.16
CA ASP A 37 -10.97 -14.60 -3.55
C ASP A 37 -10.85 -15.74 -2.52
N TYR A 38 -10.10 -15.53 -1.43
CA TYR A 38 -9.91 -16.52 -0.38
C TYR A 38 -10.77 -16.20 0.84
N SER A 39 -11.79 -17.03 1.09
CA SER A 39 -12.78 -16.82 2.17
C SER A 39 -12.60 -17.72 3.39
N LYS A 40 -11.67 -18.68 3.38
CA LYS A 40 -11.54 -19.68 4.47
C LYS A 40 -10.93 -19.10 5.74
N ARG A 41 -10.07 -18.09 5.62
CA ARG A 41 -9.42 -17.41 6.76
C ARG A 41 -9.35 -15.91 6.48
N PRO A 42 -9.51 -15.06 7.50
CA PRO A 42 -9.36 -13.62 7.34
C PRO A 42 -7.88 -13.25 7.21
N HIS A 43 -7.63 -12.03 6.73
CA HIS A 43 -6.30 -11.40 6.71
C HIS A 43 -5.24 -12.22 5.93
N VAL A 44 -5.69 -12.84 4.83
CA VAL A 44 -4.83 -13.62 3.94
C VAL A 44 -4.36 -12.78 2.75
N PHE A 45 -3.07 -12.91 2.43
CA PHE A 45 -2.48 -12.29 1.25
C PHE A 45 -1.68 -13.32 0.44
N TYR A 46 -1.61 -13.08 -0.87
CA TYR A 46 -0.75 -13.80 -1.78
C TYR A 46 0.61 -13.12 -1.85
N LEU A 47 1.67 -13.93 -1.91
CA LEU A 47 2.99 -13.50 -2.36
C LEU A 47 3.32 -14.27 -3.63
N ARG A 48 3.41 -13.58 -4.78
CA ARG A 48 3.90 -14.16 -6.03
C ARG A 48 5.35 -13.79 -6.27
N THR A 49 6.23 -14.77 -6.43
CA THR A 49 7.67 -14.57 -6.65
C THR A 49 8.03 -14.48 -8.14
N ALA A 50 9.28 -14.09 -8.44
CA ALA A 50 9.80 -13.94 -9.81
C ALA A 50 9.65 -15.21 -10.68
N ASP A 51 9.76 -16.37 -10.06
CA ASP A 51 9.60 -17.70 -10.66
C ASP A 51 8.13 -18.17 -10.69
N TRP A 52 7.18 -17.25 -10.45
CA TRP A 52 5.73 -17.47 -10.53
C TRP A 52 5.14 -18.43 -9.48
N ARG A 53 5.91 -18.82 -8.46
CA ARG A 53 5.33 -19.50 -7.29
C ARG A 53 4.40 -18.53 -6.55
N VAL A 54 3.33 -19.07 -5.98
CA VAL A 54 2.36 -18.34 -5.18
C VAL A 54 2.32 -18.94 -3.78
N PHE A 55 2.55 -18.10 -2.79
CA PHE A 55 2.44 -18.45 -1.38
C PHE A 55 1.23 -17.74 -0.78
N LEU A 56 0.57 -18.38 0.19
CA LEU A 56 -0.47 -17.77 1.00
C LEU A 56 0.09 -17.52 2.40
N PHE A 57 -0.11 -16.31 2.89
CA PHE A 57 0.25 -15.91 4.25
C PHE A 57 -1.01 -15.42 4.96
N GLN A 58 -1.17 -15.84 6.20
CA GLN A 58 -2.20 -15.32 7.11
C GLN A 58 -1.53 -14.40 8.12
N ALA A 59 -1.99 -13.15 8.20
CA ALA A 59 -1.58 -12.22 9.23
C ALA A 59 -2.51 -12.29 10.46
N PRO A 60 -2.07 -11.85 11.65
CA PRO A 60 -2.91 -11.83 12.84
C PRO A 60 -4.02 -10.76 12.79
N SER A 61 -3.87 -9.71 11.98
CA SER A 61 -4.87 -8.64 11.82
C SER A 61 -4.86 -8.05 10.41
N LEU A 62 -5.89 -7.25 10.09
CA LEU A 62 -5.98 -6.51 8.82
C LEU A 62 -4.81 -5.53 8.65
N GLU A 63 -4.47 -4.79 9.71
CA GLU A 63 -3.36 -3.84 9.73
C GLU A 63 -2.03 -4.56 9.49
N GLN A 64 -1.77 -5.67 10.19
CA GLN A 64 -0.55 -6.45 9.99
C GLN A 64 -0.48 -7.02 8.56
N MET A 65 -1.60 -7.46 7.99
CA MET A 65 -1.63 -7.89 6.57
C MET A 65 -1.24 -6.75 5.64
N GLN A 66 -1.81 -5.56 5.84
CA GLN A 66 -1.50 -4.37 5.03
C GLN A 66 -0.03 -3.96 5.18
N SER A 67 0.50 -4.00 6.40
CA SER A 67 1.90 -3.70 6.66
C SER A 67 2.84 -4.69 5.98
N TRP A 68 2.57 -5.99 6.09
CA TRP A 68 3.34 -7.03 5.38
C TRP A 68 3.32 -6.85 3.86
N ILE A 69 2.14 -6.61 3.28
CA ILE A 69 2.00 -6.34 1.84
C ILE A 69 2.83 -5.12 1.43
N THR A 70 2.72 -4.03 2.19
CA THR A 70 3.39 -2.76 1.89
C THR A 70 4.90 -2.92 1.96
N ARG A 71 5.43 -3.45 3.06
CA ARG A 71 6.88 -3.59 3.28
C ARG A 71 7.53 -4.49 2.24
N ILE A 72 6.92 -5.65 1.95
CA ILE A 72 7.43 -6.56 0.91
C ILE A 72 7.47 -5.83 -0.44
N ASN A 73 6.39 -5.15 -0.81
CA ASN A 73 6.31 -4.49 -2.11
C ASN A 73 7.24 -3.29 -2.23
N VAL A 74 7.42 -2.49 -1.17
CA VAL A 74 8.37 -1.36 -1.15
C VAL A 74 9.79 -1.88 -1.34
N VAL A 75 10.19 -2.88 -0.56
CA VAL A 75 11.52 -3.50 -0.65
C VAL A 75 11.72 -4.09 -2.05
N ALA A 76 10.75 -4.85 -2.57
CA ALA A 76 10.84 -5.41 -3.90
C ALA A 76 10.92 -4.31 -4.98
N ALA A 77 10.18 -3.21 -4.86
CA ALA A 77 10.22 -2.08 -5.79
C ALA A 77 11.59 -1.38 -5.80
N MET A 78 12.19 -1.17 -4.62
CA MET A 78 13.47 -0.48 -4.45
C MET A 78 14.62 -1.24 -5.10
N PHE A 79 14.65 -2.57 -4.97
CA PHE A 79 15.83 -3.34 -5.33
C PHE A 79 15.67 -4.24 -6.57
N SER A 80 14.47 -4.38 -7.15
CA SER A 80 14.29 -5.19 -8.37
C SER A 80 15.02 -4.57 -9.56
N ALA A 81 16.10 -5.21 -10.03
CA ALA A 81 16.86 -4.75 -11.18
C ALA A 81 16.05 -4.84 -12.50
N PRO A 82 16.30 -3.99 -13.50
CA PRO A 82 15.63 -4.08 -14.80
C PRO A 82 15.76 -5.48 -15.43
N PRO A 83 14.72 -6.00 -16.11
CA PRO A 83 14.81 -7.27 -16.83
C PRO A 83 15.98 -7.24 -17.84
N PHE A 84 16.60 -8.40 -18.09
CA PHE A 84 17.61 -8.50 -19.14
C PHE A 84 17.04 -8.03 -20.49
N PRO A 85 17.85 -7.40 -21.35
CA PRO A 85 17.45 -7.15 -22.73
C PRO A 85 16.93 -8.44 -23.33
N ALA A 86 15.77 -8.39 -23.99
CA ALA A 86 15.23 -9.57 -24.64
C ALA A 86 16.31 -10.13 -25.57
N ALA A 87 16.65 -11.41 -25.40
CA ALA A 87 17.55 -12.07 -26.33
C ALA A 87 16.98 -11.87 -27.74
N VAL A 88 17.79 -11.35 -28.66
CA VAL A 88 17.40 -11.16 -30.07
C VAL A 88 17.35 -12.54 -30.71
N SER A 89 16.31 -13.29 -30.39
CA SER A 89 15.97 -14.57 -30.97
C SER A 89 14.62 -14.41 -31.66
N SER A 90 14.50 -14.98 -32.85
CA SER A 90 13.26 -15.04 -33.65
C SER A 90 12.20 -15.96 -33.01
N GLN A 91 12.02 -15.90 -31.69
CA GLN A 91 11.10 -16.79 -30.99
C GLN A 91 9.66 -16.48 -31.41
N LYS A 92 9.11 -17.37 -32.24
CA LYS A 92 7.71 -17.40 -32.65
C LYS A 92 6.73 -17.62 -31.50
N LYS A 93 7.21 -17.83 -30.26
CA LYS A 93 6.42 -18.24 -29.10
C LYS A 93 6.69 -17.35 -27.88
N PHE A 94 5.65 -17.11 -27.09
CA PHE A 94 5.73 -16.40 -25.83
C PHE A 94 6.58 -17.18 -24.82
N SER A 95 7.57 -16.49 -24.24
CA SER A 95 8.34 -16.94 -23.10
C SER A 95 8.43 -15.81 -22.09
N ARG A 96 8.42 -16.16 -20.81
CA ARG A 96 8.55 -15.17 -19.73
C ARG A 96 9.99 -14.65 -19.72
N PRO A 97 10.21 -13.33 -19.64
CA PRO A 97 11.55 -12.77 -19.53
C PRO A 97 12.28 -13.27 -18.29
N LEU A 98 13.59 -13.45 -18.42
CA LEU A 98 14.46 -13.74 -17.28
C LEU A 98 14.65 -12.47 -16.44
N LEU A 99 14.38 -12.59 -15.14
CA LEU A 99 14.49 -11.48 -14.19
C LEU A 99 15.77 -11.66 -13.35
N PRO A 100 16.64 -10.64 -13.26
CA PRO A 100 17.83 -10.73 -12.42
C PRO A 100 17.47 -10.78 -10.93
N SER A 101 18.16 -11.63 -10.18
CA SER A 101 18.09 -11.70 -8.72
C SER A 101 18.96 -10.67 -8.01
N ALA A 102 19.94 -10.09 -8.72
CA ALA A 102 20.79 -9.02 -8.23
C ALA A 102 19.97 -7.75 -7.97
N ALA A 103 20.41 -6.97 -6.97
CA ALA A 103 19.81 -5.68 -6.69
C ALA A 103 20.08 -4.67 -7.83
N THR A 104 19.14 -3.78 -8.07
CA THR A 104 19.32 -2.65 -8.99
C THR A 104 20.50 -1.77 -8.57
N ARG A 105 21.17 -1.15 -9.54
CA ARG A 105 22.20 -0.13 -9.32
C ARG A 105 21.69 1.29 -9.63
N LEU A 106 20.40 1.41 -9.95
CA LEU A 106 19.75 2.67 -10.29
C LEU A 106 19.51 3.52 -9.04
N SER A 107 19.49 4.84 -9.20
CA SER A 107 18.95 5.74 -8.17
C SER A 107 17.46 5.48 -7.94
N GLN A 108 16.89 5.96 -6.83
CA GLN A 108 15.46 5.82 -6.56
C GLN A 108 14.60 6.50 -7.64
N GLU A 109 15.03 7.66 -8.14
CA GLU A 109 14.36 8.41 -9.22
C GLU A 109 14.45 7.69 -10.56
N GLU A 110 15.61 7.10 -10.88
CA GLU A 110 15.79 6.24 -12.06
C GLU A 110 14.94 4.98 -11.97
N GLN A 111 14.85 4.39 -10.77
CA GLN A 111 14.05 3.21 -10.50
C GLN A 111 12.55 3.50 -10.70
N VAL A 112 12.05 4.64 -10.21
CA VAL A 112 10.67 5.11 -10.49
C VAL A 112 10.43 5.24 -11.99
N ARG A 113 11.28 5.98 -12.70
CA ARG A 113 11.15 6.18 -14.15
C ARG A 113 11.14 4.85 -14.92
N THR A 114 11.96 3.89 -14.49
CA THR A 114 12.03 2.56 -15.08
C THR A 114 10.73 1.78 -14.87
N HIS A 115 10.19 1.76 -13.65
CA HIS A 115 8.91 1.09 -13.37
C HIS A 115 7.74 1.73 -14.11
N GLU A 116 7.72 3.06 -14.24
CA GLU A 116 6.71 3.79 -15.02
C GLU A 116 6.77 3.46 -16.51
N ALA A 117 7.97 3.45 -17.09
CA ALA A 117 8.18 3.08 -18.48
C ALA A 117 7.73 1.64 -18.74
N LYS A 118 8.06 0.72 -17.82
CA LYS A 118 7.60 -0.68 -17.89
C LYS A 118 6.09 -0.80 -17.76
N LEU A 119 5.46 -0.07 -16.84
CA LEU A 119 4.00 -0.03 -16.72
C LEU A 119 3.36 0.43 -18.03
N LYS A 120 3.88 1.48 -18.66
CA LYS A 120 3.38 1.98 -19.95
C LYS A 120 3.54 0.92 -21.05
N ALA A 121 4.70 0.25 -21.11
CA ALA A 121 4.95 -0.83 -22.06
C ALA A 121 3.97 -2.01 -21.87
N MET A 122 3.81 -2.51 -20.63
CA MET A 122 2.89 -3.61 -20.33
C MET A 122 1.43 -3.24 -20.65
N LYS A 123 1.01 -2.00 -20.38
CA LYS A 123 -0.33 -1.52 -20.78
C LYS A 123 -0.51 -1.51 -22.29
N SER A 124 0.50 -1.08 -23.06
CA SER A 124 0.41 -1.09 -24.53
C SER A 124 0.36 -2.51 -25.07
N GLU A 125 1.28 -3.37 -24.63
CA GLU A 125 1.36 -4.75 -25.10
C GLU A 125 0.09 -5.54 -24.75
N LEU A 126 -0.50 -5.35 -23.56
CA LEU A 126 -1.77 -5.98 -23.19
C LEU A 126 -2.93 -5.56 -24.10
N ARG A 127 -2.99 -4.27 -24.44
CA ARG A 127 -4.02 -3.73 -25.35
C ARG A 127 -3.85 -4.29 -26.77
N GLU A 128 -2.62 -4.32 -27.27
CA GLU A 128 -2.28 -4.91 -28.58
C GLU A 128 -2.60 -6.41 -28.61
N HIS A 129 -2.26 -7.13 -27.54
CA HIS A 129 -2.57 -8.55 -27.39
C HIS A 129 -4.08 -8.80 -27.47
N ARG A 130 -4.88 -8.07 -26.68
CA ARG A 130 -6.35 -8.18 -26.71
C ARG A 130 -6.95 -7.83 -28.06
N ALA A 131 -6.44 -6.80 -28.72
CA ALA A 131 -6.88 -6.44 -30.07
C ALA A 131 -6.59 -7.55 -31.08
N ALA A 132 -5.44 -8.24 -30.98
CA ALA A 132 -5.10 -9.37 -31.84
C ALA A 132 -6.02 -10.59 -31.62
N LEU A 133 -6.50 -10.82 -30.38
CA LEU A 133 -7.45 -11.90 -30.07
C LEU A 133 -8.82 -11.70 -30.72
N LEU A 134 -9.29 -10.46 -30.82
CA LEU A 134 -10.58 -10.17 -31.46
C LEU A 134 -10.56 -10.49 -32.97
N GLY A 135 -9.39 -10.48 -33.60
CA GLY A 135 -9.22 -10.76 -35.02
C GLY A 135 -8.96 -12.23 -35.37
N LYS A 136 -8.67 -13.11 -34.39
CA LYS A 136 -8.25 -14.50 -34.65
C LYS A 136 -8.77 -15.48 -33.59
N LYS A 137 -9.48 -16.53 -34.02
CA LYS A 137 -9.80 -17.67 -33.15
C LYS A 137 -8.60 -18.60 -33.04
N ALA A 138 -7.75 -18.39 -32.05
CA ALA A 138 -6.74 -19.38 -31.69
C ALA A 138 -7.40 -20.66 -31.16
N ARG A 139 -6.77 -21.81 -31.40
CA ARG A 139 -7.27 -23.11 -30.93
C ARG A 139 -6.17 -23.92 -30.27
N GLY A 140 -6.55 -24.75 -29.31
CA GLY A 140 -5.64 -25.68 -28.63
C GLY A 140 -4.43 -24.96 -28.01
N LYS A 141 -3.22 -25.34 -28.44
CA LYS A 141 -1.95 -24.84 -27.89
C LYS A 141 -1.78 -23.32 -28.06
N GLU A 142 -2.26 -22.75 -29.16
CA GLU A 142 -2.15 -21.31 -29.42
C GLU A 142 -3.02 -20.49 -28.45
N ALA A 143 -4.22 -21.00 -28.12
CA ALA A 143 -5.12 -20.32 -27.18
C ALA A 143 -4.57 -20.34 -25.75
N GLU A 144 -3.95 -21.46 -25.34
CA GLU A 144 -3.29 -21.54 -24.04
C GLU A 144 -2.06 -20.62 -23.97
N GLU A 145 -1.27 -20.53 -25.04
CA GLU A 145 -0.14 -19.60 -25.11
C GLU A 145 -0.60 -18.15 -25.01
N GLN A 146 -1.70 -17.79 -25.67
CA GLN A 146 -2.32 -16.47 -25.55
C GLN A 146 -2.79 -16.19 -24.13
N ARG A 147 -3.47 -17.15 -23.49
CA ARG A 147 -3.89 -17.03 -22.08
C ARG A 147 -2.71 -16.83 -21.14
N GLN A 148 -1.60 -17.55 -21.36
CA GLN A 148 -0.38 -17.41 -20.57
C GLN A 148 0.26 -16.03 -20.76
N LYS A 149 0.29 -15.53 -22.00
CA LYS A 149 0.78 -14.19 -22.31
C LYS A 149 -0.10 -13.11 -21.66
N GLU A 150 -1.42 -13.22 -21.75
CA GLU A 150 -2.33 -12.28 -21.12
C GLU A 150 -2.16 -12.26 -19.60
N ALA A 151 -2.15 -13.43 -18.94
CA ALA A 151 -1.95 -13.54 -17.50
C ALA A 151 -0.60 -12.96 -17.06
N TYR A 152 0.45 -13.12 -17.86
CA TYR A 152 1.74 -12.48 -17.66
C TYR A 152 1.64 -10.96 -17.72
N LEU A 153 1.07 -10.41 -18.79
CA LEU A 153 0.96 -8.97 -18.98
C LEU A 153 0.10 -8.31 -17.92
N GLU A 154 -0.99 -8.94 -17.48
CA GLU A 154 -1.82 -8.44 -16.38
C GLU A 154 -1.08 -8.40 -15.05
N PHE A 155 -0.34 -9.47 -14.74
CA PHE A 155 0.47 -9.56 -13.53
C PHE A 155 1.55 -8.47 -13.53
N GLU A 156 2.32 -8.37 -14.60
CA GLU A 156 3.41 -7.40 -14.73
C GLU A 156 2.92 -5.96 -14.72
N LYS A 157 1.79 -5.68 -15.38
CA LYS A 157 1.11 -4.37 -15.31
C LYS A 157 0.79 -4.01 -13.85
N SER A 158 0.23 -4.95 -13.10
CA SER A 158 -0.12 -4.72 -11.68
C SER A 158 1.14 -4.49 -10.85
N ARG A 159 2.16 -5.33 -11.04
CA ARG A 159 3.44 -5.25 -10.33
C ARG A 159 4.15 -3.92 -10.53
N TYR A 160 4.38 -3.51 -11.78
CA TYR A 160 5.03 -2.23 -12.08
C TYR A 160 4.17 -1.03 -11.67
N GLY A 161 2.84 -1.16 -11.72
CA GLY A 161 1.91 -0.16 -11.20
C GLY A 161 2.08 0.07 -9.71
N THR A 162 2.07 -1.00 -8.92
CA THR A 162 2.30 -0.97 -7.48
C THR A 162 3.68 -0.41 -7.16
N TYR A 163 4.74 -0.89 -7.82
CA TYR A 163 6.09 -0.43 -7.58
C TYR A 163 6.27 1.07 -7.83
N ALA A 164 5.79 1.56 -8.98
CA ALA A 164 5.88 2.98 -9.31
C ALA A 164 5.11 3.85 -8.30
N ALA A 165 3.91 3.44 -7.91
CA ALA A 165 3.10 4.17 -6.93
C ALA A 165 3.80 4.25 -5.55
N LEU A 166 4.29 3.12 -5.05
CA LEU A 166 4.97 3.05 -3.76
C LEU A 166 6.23 3.92 -3.72
N LEU A 167 7.08 3.82 -4.75
CA LEU A 167 8.32 4.59 -4.79
C LEU A 167 8.07 6.10 -4.95
N ARG A 168 7.02 6.54 -5.65
CA ARG A 168 6.64 7.95 -5.69
C ARG A 168 6.27 8.49 -4.31
N VAL A 169 5.49 7.73 -3.54
CA VAL A 169 5.11 8.13 -2.18
C VAL A 169 6.35 8.17 -1.28
N LYS A 170 7.23 7.18 -1.38
CA LYS A 170 8.51 7.16 -0.67
C LYS A 170 9.38 8.38 -1.00
N LEU A 171 9.58 8.69 -2.28
CA LEU A 171 10.36 9.86 -2.71
C LEU A 171 9.77 11.16 -2.16
N LYS A 172 8.44 11.29 -2.15
CA LYS A 172 7.76 12.45 -1.58
C LYS A 172 7.90 12.54 -0.07
N ALA A 173 7.93 11.41 0.63
CA ALA A 173 8.15 11.36 2.07
C ALA A 173 9.60 11.69 2.46
N GLY A 174 10.56 11.51 1.55
CA GLY A 174 11.97 11.83 1.78
C GLY A 174 12.64 10.98 2.87
N SER A 175 12.07 9.80 3.19
CA SER A 175 12.56 8.90 4.24
C SER A 175 12.82 7.50 3.69
N GLU A 176 13.88 6.87 4.20
CA GLU A 176 14.19 5.45 3.97
C GLU A 176 13.54 4.54 5.02
N GLU A 177 12.99 5.10 6.10
CA GLU A 177 12.31 4.33 7.14
C GLU A 177 10.96 3.83 6.63
N LEU A 178 10.78 2.50 6.63
CA LEU A 178 9.56 1.85 6.14
C LEU A 178 8.31 2.31 6.89
N ASP A 179 8.42 2.60 8.18
CA ASP A 179 7.32 3.07 9.02
C ASP A 179 6.80 4.44 8.54
N THR A 180 7.73 5.35 8.21
CA THR A 180 7.39 6.67 7.66
C THR A 180 6.75 6.55 6.28
N VAL A 181 7.25 5.65 5.42
CA VAL A 181 6.68 5.39 4.09
C VAL A 181 5.27 4.80 4.20
N GLU A 182 5.06 3.87 5.12
CA GLU A 182 3.75 3.27 5.40
C GLU A 182 2.74 4.31 5.89
N ALA A 183 3.13 5.17 6.82
CA ALA A 183 2.30 6.28 7.29
C ALA A 183 1.94 7.25 6.15
N ALA A 184 2.90 7.58 5.28
CA ALA A 184 2.66 8.43 4.12
C ALA A 184 1.69 7.78 3.10
N LEU A 185 1.75 6.46 2.94
CA LEU A 185 0.83 5.69 2.09
C LEU A 185 -0.60 5.69 2.65
N ALA A 186 -0.76 5.51 3.95
CA ALA A 186 -2.07 5.58 4.60
C ALA A 186 -2.73 6.97 4.42
N GLN A 187 -1.93 8.04 4.51
CA GLN A 187 -2.40 9.40 4.26
C GLN A 187 -2.72 9.66 2.78
N ALA A 188 -1.94 9.08 1.85
CA ALA A 188 -2.18 9.23 0.41
C ALA A 188 -3.46 8.50 -0.04
N GLY A 189 -3.72 7.30 0.46
CA GLY A 189 -4.95 6.54 0.17
C GLY A 189 -6.22 7.24 0.68
N SER A 190 -6.14 7.89 1.84
CA SER A 190 -7.26 8.65 2.42
C SER A 190 -7.62 9.92 1.63
N ARG A 191 -6.78 10.36 0.67
CA ARG A 191 -7.03 11.55 -0.16
C ARG A 191 -7.70 11.23 -1.50
N GLU A 192 -7.60 10.00 -1.99
CA GLU A 192 -8.27 9.58 -3.23
C GLU A 192 -9.69 9.04 -2.98
N ASP A 193 -9.98 8.51 -1.80
CA ASP A 193 -11.34 8.26 -1.33
C ASP A 193 -11.92 9.56 -0.73
N GLY A 194 -12.40 10.43 -1.62
CA GLY A 194 -13.09 11.67 -1.26
C GLY A 194 -14.38 11.42 -0.48
N VAL A 195 -14.27 11.17 0.82
CA VAL A 195 -15.33 11.41 1.81
C VAL A 195 -14.78 12.48 2.75
N PRO A 196 -15.29 13.73 2.72
CA PRO A 196 -14.93 14.70 3.74
C PRO A 196 -15.44 14.17 5.08
N SER A 197 -14.52 14.03 6.03
CA SER A 197 -14.84 13.78 7.44
C SER A 197 -15.89 14.80 7.89
N PRO A 198 -17.12 14.42 8.27
CA PRO A 198 -17.99 15.36 8.94
C PRO A 198 -17.45 15.54 10.36
N HIS A 199 -17.67 16.72 10.94
CA HIS A 199 -17.32 17.11 12.31
C HIS A 199 -15.92 17.69 12.50
N SER A 200 -15.75 18.90 11.96
CA SER A 200 -15.15 19.97 12.77
C SER A 200 -15.90 21.25 12.46
N SER A 201 -17.04 21.42 13.14
CA SER A 201 -17.74 22.70 13.17
C SER A 201 -17.01 23.63 14.16
N PRO A 202 -16.67 24.86 13.74
CA PRO A 202 -16.12 25.88 14.63
C PRO A 202 -17.27 26.44 15.48
N SER A 203 -17.14 26.40 16.80
CA SER A 203 -18.09 27.09 17.67
C SER A 203 -17.92 28.61 17.56
N LEU A 204 -19.04 29.24 17.23
CA LEU A 204 -19.26 30.65 17.00
C LEU A 204 -18.88 31.49 18.23
N GLN A 205 -18.16 32.60 17.99
CA GLN A 205 -18.03 33.70 18.94
C GLN A 205 -19.37 34.45 19.05
N PRO A 206 -19.87 34.76 20.26
CA PRO A 206 -20.90 35.78 20.42
C PRO A 206 -20.25 37.14 20.66
N ASN A 207 -20.32 38.02 19.65
CA ASN A 207 -20.15 39.46 19.80
C ASN A 207 -21.53 40.05 20.16
N ILE A 208 -21.67 40.57 21.37
CA ILE A 208 -22.77 41.49 21.72
C ILE A 208 -22.17 42.67 22.47
N SER A 209 -22.05 43.80 21.77
CA SER A 209 -21.87 45.12 22.36
C SER A 209 -23.25 45.71 22.69
N SER A 210 -23.47 46.12 23.94
CA SER A 210 -24.23 47.33 24.27
C SER A 210 -24.02 47.68 25.74
N GLN A 211 -23.58 48.93 25.97
CA GLN A 211 -23.39 49.56 27.28
C GLN A 211 -24.71 49.68 28.06
N PRO A 212 -24.62 50.04 29.35
CA PRO A 212 -25.12 51.37 29.70
C PRO A 212 -24.24 52.13 30.71
N ARG A 213 -24.36 53.47 30.66
CA ARG A 213 -23.71 54.43 31.56
C ARG A 213 -24.78 55.16 32.40
N ALA A 214 -24.54 55.17 33.72
CA ALA A 214 -24.95 56.15 34.75
C ALA A 214 -26.44 56.46 35.03
N GLN A 215 -26.86 56.36 36.30
CA GLN A 215 -27.00 57.52 37.22
C GLN A 215 -27.44 57.13 38.65
N CYS A 216 -27.25 58.09 39.55
CA CYS A 216 -27.24 58.08 41.01
C CYS A 216 -28.62 58.15 41.71
N HIS A 217 -28.55 58.24 43.06
CA HIS A 217 -29.57 58.43 44.12
C HIS A 217 -29.88 57.13 44.89
N GLY A 218 -29.83 57.01 46.22
CA GLY A 218 -29.62 57.95 47.32
C GLY A 218 -30.43 57.48 48.54
N SER A 219 -29.77 57.29 49.68
CA SER A 219 -30.26 57.48 51.06
C SER A 219 -31.20 56.46 51.76
N GLU A 220 -30.60 55.71 52.69
CA GLU A 220 -30.94 55.48 54.12
C GLU A 220 -32.27 54.84 54.63
N PRO A 221 -32.24 54.25 55.86
CA PRO A 221 -33.17 53.22 56.32
C PRO A 221 -34.21 53.73 57.33
N GLN A 222 -35.29 52.96 57.54
CA GLN A 222 -36.16 53.14 58.71
C GLN A 222 -36.63 51.81 59.30
N ALA A 223 -36.45 51.72 60.61
CA ALA A 223 -36.77 50.61 61.50
C ALA A 223 -38.29 50.42 61.72
N GLY A 224 -38.68 49.22 62.15
CA GLY A 224 -40.03 48.98 62.68
C GLY A 224 -40.32 47.51 62.95
N ALA A 225 -40.46 47.18 64.24
CA ALA A 225 -40.53 45.85 64.83
C ALA A 225 -41.85 45.07 64.59
N GLY A 226 -41.80 43.74 64.77
CA GLY A 226 -42.98 42.88 64.80
C GLY A 226 -42.71 41.47 65.31
N SER A 227 -42.87 41.30 66.63
CA SER A 227 -42.77 40.07 67.43
C SER A 227 -43.61 38.87 66.93
N GLY A 228 -43.18 37.64 67.21
CA GLY A 228 -44.03 36.46 66.96
C GLY A 228 -43.44 35.07 67.21
N ARG A 229 -42.95 34.82 68.42
CA ARG A 229 -42.52 33.51 68.96
C ARG A 229 -43.69 32.52 69.02
N ARG A 230 -43.51 31.25 68.61
CA ARG A 230 -43.60 30.03 69.46
C ARG A 230 -43.57 28.72 68.64
N LYS A 231 -42.71 27.81 69.12
CA LYS A 231 -42.63 26.37 68.84
C LYS A 231 -43.71 25.59 69.62
N PRO A 232 -43.93 24.31 69.30
CA PRO A 232 -43.26 23.23 70.05
C PRO A 232 -42.11 22.54 69.29
#